data_AF-A0A0M2V3J7-F1
#
_entry.id   AF-A0A0M2V3J7-F1
#
_cell.length_a   1.000
_cell.length_b   1.000
_cell.length_c   1.000
_cell.angle_alpha   90.00
_cell.angle_beta   90.00
_cell.angle_gamma   90.00
#
_symmetry.space_group_name_H-M   'P 1'
#
loop_
_entity.id
_entity.type
_entity.pdbx_description
1 polymer ?
#
loop_
_entity_poly.entity_id
_entity_poly.type
_entity_poly.pdbx_seq_one_letter_code
_entity_poly.pdbx_strand_id
1 'polypeptide(L)'
;MTPMMNSVLSFVLLGIGIVASTHILTLLNRHDTSHGRYFRWVHRISGYLFFSLYLFLSVVMFQKLEGLSVLPPKAAIHAYIGIAILPLIIIKIGIARFYKKFYKSLPVYGVILMIAVFLQIPLHAGLYLISTIRSQYIALSDKGRLVRVNIRIGREIVRQKCVICHSLERVYAHVKSEADWRDYVARMRAKDPAFMNDREALNALGYLVKNLGIDETKMDIQVGMRIILEKCHTCHTIERVFTARKTPAEWVKTVELMRSFDPLLLNDFEVRQVNYYLREVLAR
;
A
#
# COMPACT_ATOMS: atom_id res chain seq x y z
N MET A 1 -10.67 -5.35 13.29
CA MET A 1 -10.82 -5.96 11.95
C MET A 1 -9.62 -5.62 11.08
N THR A 2 -9.03 -6.62 10.41
CA THR A 2 -7.91 -6.41 9.47
C THR A 2 -8.36 -5.64 8.23
N PRO A 3 -7.46 -4.92 7.53
CA PRO A 3 -7.80 -4.22 6.28
C PRO A 3 -8.38 -5.15 5.21
N MET A 4 -7.83 -6.37 5.10
CA MET A 4 -8.32 -7.40 4.18
C MET A 4 -9.77 -7.77 4.48
N MET A 5 -10.13 -7.97 5.76
CA MET A 5 -11.50 -8.30 6.15
C MET A 5 -12.48 -7.17 5.84
N ASN A 6 -12.10 -5.91 6.07
CA ASN A 6 -12.93 -4.77 5.71
C ASN A 6 -13.17 -4.72 4.19
N SER A 7 -12.14 -4.96 3.38
CA SER A 7 -12.29 -4.99 1.92
C SER A 7 -13.25 -6.09 1.47
N VAL A 8 -13.09 -7.31 1.99
CA VAL A 8 -13.97 -8.44 1.66
C VAL A 8 -15.43 -8.12 2.01
N LEU A 9 -15.69 -7.61 3.22
CA LEU A 9 -17.04 -7.27 3.65
C LEU A 9 -17.68 -6.18 2.78
N SER A 10 -16.92 -5.15 2.37
CA SER A 10 -17.42 -4.11 1.46
C SER A 10 -17.78 -4.66 0.07
N PHE A 11 -16.98 -5.57 -0.48
CA PHE A 11 -17.30 -6.22 -1.76
C PHE A 11 -18.50 -7.17 -1.64
N VAL A 12 -18.64 -7.88 -0.52
CA VAL A 12 -19.82 -8.71 -0.23
C VAL A 12 -21.08 -7.84 -0.15
N LEU A 13 -21.03 -6.72 0.55
CA LEU A 13 -22.15 -5.77 0.64
C LEU A 13 -22.56 -5.25 -0.75
N LEU A 14 -21.58 -4.84 -1.58
CA LEU A 14 -21.82 -4.42 -2.95
C LEU A 14 -22.44 -5.56 -3.79
N GLY A 15 -21.90 -6.78 -3.68
CA GLY A 15 -22.41 -7.94 -4.40
C GLY A 15 -23.87 -8.28 -4.07
N ILE A 16 -24.23 -8.28 -2.78
CA ILE A 16 -25.62 -8.45 -2.34
C ILE A 16 -26.51 -7.36 -2.94
N GLY A 17 -26.03 -6.11 -2.93
CA GLY A 17 -26.71 -4.98 -3.53
C GLY A 17 -26.97 -5.17 -5.03
N ILE A 18 -25.95 -5.56 -5.80
CA ILE A 18 -26.04 -5.82 -7.24
C ILE A 18 -27.09 -6.90 -7.52
N VAL A 19 -27.04 -8.02 -6.78
CA VAL A 19 -28.04 -9.10 -6.90
C VAL A 19 -29.44 -8.56 -6.62
N ALA A 20 -29.63 -7.78 -5.56
CA ALA A 20 -30.94 -7.20 -5.23
C ALA A 20 -31.47 -6.27 -6.34
N SER A 21 -30.59 -5.46 -6.94
CA SER A 21 -30.92 -4.49 -7.98
C SER A 21 -31.19 -5.15 -9.34
N THR A 22 -30.40 -6.14 -9.75
CA THR A 22 -30.61 -6.84 -11.02
C THR A 22 -31.92 -7.62 -11.04
N HIS A 23 -32.27 -8.27 -9.94
CA HIS A 23 -33.51 -9.04 -9.85
C HIS A 23 -34.76 -8.15 -9.89
N ILE A 24 -34.73 -6.98 -9.24
CA ILE A 24 -35.87 -6.06 -9.28
C ILE A 24 -35.99 -5.37 -10.65
N LEU A 25 -34.88 -5.01 -11.30
CA LEU A 25 -34.91 -4.46 -12.66
C LEU A 25 -35.41 -5.50 -13.67
N THR A 26 -34.98 -6.75 -13.53
CA THR A 26 -35.48 -7.86 -14.37
C THR A 26 -36.99 -8.05 -14.19
N LEU A 27 -37.50 -7.95 -12.96
CA LEU A 27 -38.94 -8.01 -12.69
C LEU A 27 -39.71 -6.85 -13.32
N LEU A 28 -39.16 -5.62 -13.27
CA LEU A 28 -39.78 -4.43 -13.84
C LEU A 28 -39.80 -4.46 -15.38
N ASN A 29 -38.82 -5.12 -16.02
CA ASN A 29 -38.73 -5.24 -17.47
C ASN A 29 -39.63 -6.36 -18.06
N ARG A 30 -39.99 -7.38 -17.27
CA ARG A 30 -40.75 -8.53 -17.77
C ARG A 30 -42.25 -8.25 -17.83
N HIS A 31 -42.86 -8.60 -18.96
CA HIS A 31 -44.32 -8.57 -19.15
C HIS A 31 -45.02 -9.85 -18.67
N ASP A 32 -44.33 -10.99 -18.61
CA ASP A 32 -44.87 -12.25 -18.09
C ASP A 32 -44.56 -12.41 -16.58
N THR A 33 -45.60 -12.74 -15.80
CA THR A 33 -45.60 -12.77 -14.34
C THR A 33 -45.35 -14.16 -13.74
N SER A 34 -45.18 -15.21 -14.56
CA SER A 34 -45.06 -16.62 -14.12
C SER A 34 -44.04 -16.84 -12.99
N HIS A 35 -42.91 -16.14 -13.03
CA HIS A 35 -41.85 -16.24 -12.02
C HIS A 35 -41.75 -15.02 -11.08
N GLY A 36 -42.73 -14.12 -11.09
CA GLY A 36 -42.66 -12.85 -10.35
C GLY A 36 -42.53 -13.00 -8.82
N ARG A 37 -43.00 -14.13 -8.27
CA ARG A 37 -42.86 -14.45 -6.84
C ARG A 37 -41.40 -14.67 -6.43
N TYR A 38 -40.62 -15.37 -7.27
CA TYR A 38 -39.21 -15.64 -7.03
C TYR A 38 -38.39 -14.35 -6.97
N PHE A 39 -38.50 -13.48 -7.98
CA PHE A 39 -37.74 -12.22 -8.01
C PHE A 39 -38.03 -11.30 -6.82
N ARG A 40 -39.30 -11.21 -6.38
CA ARG A 40 -39.68 -10.44 -5.19
C ARG A 40 -39.10 -11.04 -3.90
N TRP A 41 -39.09 -12.37 -3.80
CA TRP A 41 -38.55 -13.07 -2.65
C TRP A 41 -37.04 -12.90 -2.55
N VAL A 42 -36.31 -13.11 -3.64
CA VAL A 42 -34.85 -12.88 -3.71
C VAL A 42 -34.51 -11.43 -3.38
N HIS A 43 -35.19 -10.45 -3.99
CA HIS A 43 -34.98 -9.04 -3.68
C HIS A 43 -35.18 -8.73 -2.19
N ARG A 44 -36.22 -9.30 -1.57
CA ARG A 44 -36.52 -9.12 -0.14
C ARG A 44 -35.42 -9.69 0.74
N ILE A 45 -34.96 -10.92 0.47
CA ILE A 45 -33.89 -11.56 1.24
C ILE A 45 -32.58 -10.80 1.08
N SER A 46 -32.19 -10.48 -0.16
CA SER A 46 -31.00 -9.67 -0.42
C SER A 46 -31.09 -8.31 0.27
N GLY A 47 -32.27 -7.69 0.33
CA GLY A 47 -32.50 -6.44 1.04
C GLY A 47 -32.29 -6.55 2.56
N TYR A 48 -32.78 -7.62 3.19
CA TYR A 48 -32.54 -7.86 4.62
C TYR A 48 -31.06 -8.16 4.90
N LEU A 49 -30.42 -9.02 4.11
CA LEU A 49 -29.00 -9.31 4.23
C LEU A 49 -28.15 -8.04 4.09
N PHE A 50 -28.47 -7.21 3.09
CA PHE A 50 -27.80 -5.94 2.87
C PHE A 50 -27.95 -5.01 4.08
N PHE A 51 -29.17 -4.85 4.61
CA PHE A 51 -29.41 -3.97 5.76
C PHE A 51 -28.70 -4.47 7.03
N SER A 52 -28.80 -5.76 7.34
CA SER A 52 -28.15 -6.35 8.52
C SER A 52 -26.62 -6.23 8.44
N LEU A 53 -26.03 -6.53 7.28
CA LEU A 53 -24.59 -6.39 7.07
C LEU A 53 -24.15 -4.93 7.15
N TYR A 54 -24.91 -4.02 6.54
CA TYR A 54 -24.64 -2.59 6.59
C TYR A 54 -24.66 -2.08 8.04
N LEU A 55 -25.67 -2.43 8.83
CA LEU A 55 -25.79 -2.03 10.23
C LEU A 55 -24.61 -2.54 11.06
N PHE A 56 -24.23 -3.81 10.89
CA PHE A 56 -23.04 -4.38 11.52
C PHE A 56 -21.77 -3.59 11.19
N LEU A 57 -21.55 -3.25 9.92
CA LEU A 57 -20.42 -2.44 9.48
C LEU A 57 -20.46 -1.03 10.07
N SER A 58 -21.64 -0.41 10.15
CA SER A 58 -21.81 0.92 10.77
C SER A 58 -21.41 0.90 12.25
N VAL A 59 -21.83 -0.11 13.02
CA VAL A 59 -21.46 -0.24 14.45
C VAL A 59 -19.94 -0.34 14.61
N VAL A 60 -19.28 -1.18 13.80
CA VAL A 60 -17.82 -1.32 13.82
C VAL A 60 -17.12 0.00 13.45
N MET A 61 -17.69 0.81 12.56
CA MET A 61 -17.14 2.13 12.20
C MET A 61 -17.31 3.15 13.32
N PHE A 62 -18.47 3.19 13.99
CA PHE A 62 -18.71 4.10 15.11
C PHE A 62 -17.73 3.86 16.26
N GLN A 63 -17.47 2.60 16.62
CA GLN A 63 -16.47 2.26 17.63
C GLN A 63 -15.05 2.73 17.29
N LYS A 64 -14.72 2.90 16.00
CA LYS A 64 -13.40 3.42 15.58
C LYS A 64 -13.32 4.95 15.61
N LEU A 65 -14.45 5.65 15.56
CA LEU A 65 -14.50 7.11 15.56
C LEU A 65 -14.18 7.68 16.95
N GLU A 66 -14.55 6.99 18.02
CA GLU A 66 -14.35 7.42 19.41
C GLU A 66 -12.87 7.62 19.80
N GLY A 67 -11.93 7.03 19.04
CA GLY A 67 -10.49 7.13 19.29
C GLY A 67 -9.74 8.21 18.51
N LEU A 68 -10.40 9.02 17.69
CA LEU A 68 -9.74 9.98 16.80
C LEU A 68 -10.20 11.43 17.05
N SER A 69 -9.28 12.29 17.48
CA SER A 69 -9.55 13.73 17.68
C SER A 69 -9.61 14.53 16.37
N VAL A 70 -8.91 14.06 15.32
CA VAL A 70 -8.91 14.66 13.99
C VAL A 70 -8.99 13.56 12.94
N LEU A 71 -9.97 13.64 12.05
CA LEU A 71 -10.16 12.66 10.99
C LEU A 71 -9.35 13.06 9.73
N PRO A 72 -8.54 12.15 9.16
CA PRO A 72 -7.96 12.35 7.85
C PRO A 72 -9.05 12.63 6.79
N PRO A 73 -8.82 13.48 5.78
CA PRO A 73 -9.84 13.84 4.78
C PRO A 73 -10.52 12.63 4.14
N LYS A 74 -9.75 11.58 3.80
CA LYS A 74 -10.28 10.32 3.26
C LYS A 74 -11.28 9.63 4.19
N ALA A 75 -11.00 9.64 5.50
CA ALA A 75 -11.83 8.99 6.51
C ALA A 75 -13.10 9.81 6.76
N ALA A 76 -13.00 11.14 6.72
CA ALA A 76 -14.16 12.03 6.80
C ALA A 76 -15.13 11.81 5.63
N ILE A 77 -14.63 11.72 4.39
CA ILE A 77 -15.47 11.46 3.21
C ILE A 77 -16.13 10.08 3.32
N HIS A 78 -15.38 9.04 3.70
CA HIS A 78 -15.91 7.71 3.96
C HIS A 78 -17.04 7.73 5.00
N ALA A 79 -16.81 8.39 6.14
CA ALA A 79 -17.80 8.51 7.20
C ALA A 79 -19.05 9.24 6.74
N TYR A 80 -18.92 10.35 6.01
CA TYR A 80 -20.06 11.14 5.54
C TYR A 80 -20.95 10.36 4.57
N ILE A 81 -20.36 9.73 3.56
CA ILE A 81 -21.10 8.88 2.60
C ILE A 81 -21.74 7.70 3.35
N GLY A 82 -21.04 7.13 4.34
CA GLY A 82 -21.54 6.04 5.16
C GLY A 82 -22.79 6.47 5.91
N ILE A 83 -22.69 7.52 6.71
CA ILE A 83 -23.81 8.08 7.47
C ILE A 83 -25.00 8.41 6.56
N ALA A 84 -24.78 8.95 5.36
CA ALA A 84 -25.83 9.27 4.39
C ALA A 84 -26.60 8.05 3.84
N ILE A 85 -26.02 6.84 3.84
CA ILE A 85 -26.70 5.62 3.39
C ILE A 85 -27.82 5.22 4.35
N LEU A 86 -27.64 5.41 5.67
CA LEU A 86 -28.64 5.04 6.68
C LEU A 86 -30.00 5.74 6.49
N PRO A 87 -30.10 7.09 6.39
CA PRO A 87 -31.37 7.75 6.14
C PRO A 87 -31.97 7.36 4.79
N LEU A 88 -31.16 7.11 3.75
CA LEU A 88 -31.66 6.63 2.46
C LEU A 88 -32.34 5.25 2.59
N ILE A 89 -31.79 4.34 3.39
CA ILE A 89 -32.41 3.04 3.68
C ILE A 89 -33.72 3.24 4.45
N ILE A 90 -33.72 4.09 5.48
CA ILE A 90 -34.92 4.39 6.29
C ILE A 90 -36.03 4.96 5.40
N ILE A 91 -35.72 5.93 4.54
CA ILE A 91 -36.67 6.52 3.59
C ILE A 91 -37.23 5.44 2.65
N LYS A 92 -36.36 4.59 2.10
CA LYS A 92 -36.79 3.49 1.20
C LYS A 92 -37.74 2.52 1.91
N ILE A 93 -37.43 2.13 3.14
CA ILE A 93 -38.30 1.25 3.96
C ILE A 93 -39.62 1.97 4.28
N GLY A 94 -39.58 3.25 4.63
CA GLY A 94 -40.75 4.08 4.92
C GLY A 94 -41.70 4.17 3.72
N ILE A 95 -41.18 4.44 2.52
CA ILE A 95 -41.98 4.44 1.28
C ILE A 95 -42.61 3.07 1.02
N ALA A 96 -41.85 1.99 1.21
CA ALA A 96 -42.33 0.64 0.96
C ALA A 96 -43.43 0.19 1.95
N ARG A 97 -43.43 0.72 3.18
CA ARG A 97 -44.36 0.30 4.25
C ARG A 97 -45.55 1.22 4.43
N PHE A 98 -45.34 2.54 4.38
CA PHE A 98 -46.34 3.53 4.78
C PHE A 98 -46.81 4.42 3.64
N TYR A 99 -45.92 4.80 2.71
CA TYR A 99 -46.22 5.82 1.70
C TYR A 99 -46.41 5.26 0.28
N LYS A 100 -47.47 4.48 0.08
CA LYS A 100 -47.79 3.82 -1.21
C LYS A 100 -47.88 4.79 -2.41
N LYS A 101 -48.22 6.06 -2.21
CA LYS A 101 -48.26 7.07 -3.28
C LYS A 101 -46.90 7.26 -3.97
N PHE A 102 -45.80 7.07 -3.24
CA PHE A 102 -44.44 7.24 -3.75
C PHE A 102 -43.80 5.94 -4.22
N TYR A 103 -44.56 4.84 -4.37
CA TYR A 103 -43.98 3.54 -4.74
C TYR A 103 -43.21 3.57 -6.07
N LYS A 104 -43.65 4.41 -7.02
CA LYS A 104 -42.99 4.60 -8.31
C LYS A 104 -41.57 5.15 -8.21
N SER A 105 -41.20 5.84 -7.11
CA SER A 105 -39.86 6.38 -6.91
C SER A 105 -38.90 5.41 -6.21
N LEU A 106 -39.37 4.27 -5.69
CA LEU A 106 -38.53 3.28 -5.01
C LEU A 106 -37.27 2.82 -5.79
N PRO A 107 -37.33 2.61 -7.13
CA PRO A 107 -36.15 2.27 -7.90
C PRO A 107 -35.06 3.35 -7.84
N VAL A 108 -35.44 4.63 -7.85
CA VAL A 108 -34.51 5.77 -7.80
C VAL A 108 -33.71 5.74 -6.50
N TYR A 109 -34.38 5.57 -5.36
CA TYR A 109 -33.71 5.41 -4.06
C TYR A 109 -32.80 4.17 -4.04
N GLY A 110 -33.20 3.08 -4.70
CA GLY A 110 -32.36 1.90 -4.88
C GLY A 110 -31.06 2.17 -5.65
N VAL A 111 -31.14 2.94 -6.74
CA VAL A 111 -29.97 3.33 -7.54
C VAL A 111 -29.06 4.29 -6.78
N ILE A 112 -29.61 5.29 -6.09
CA ILE A 112 -28.82 6.22 -5.27
C ILE A 112 -28.06 5.45 -4.18
N LEU A 113 -28.73 4.51 -3.49
CA LEU A 113 -28.07 3.62 -2.52
C LEU A 113 -26.93 2.81 -3.15
N MET A 114 -27.13 2.29 -4.36
CA MET A 114 -26.11 1.51 -5.06
C MET A 114 -24.87 2.35 -5.37
N ILE A 115 -25.08 3.57 -5.87
CA ILE A 115 -24.01 4.51 -6.17
C ILE A 115 -23.25 4.87 -4.89
N ALA A 116 -23.96 5.19 -3.81
CA ALA A 116 -23.35 5.53 -2.53
C ALA A 116 -22.47 4.38 -1.99
N VAL A 117 -22.94 3.13 -2.03
CA VAL A 117 -22.13 1.96 -1.64
C VAL A 117 -20.94 1.75 -2.57
N PHE A 118 -21.13 1.90 -3.88
CA PHE A 118 -20.04 1.76 -4.85
C PHE A 118 -18.93 2.79 -4.61
N LEU A 119 -19.29 4.05 -4.34
CA LEU A 119 -18.33 5.12 -4.04
C LEU A 119 -17.49 4.86 -2.78
N GLN A 120 -17.96 4.01 -1.86
CA GLN A 120 -17.20 3.61 -0.69
C GLN A 120 -16.04 2.67 -0.99
N ILE A 121 -16.12 1.89 -2.08
CA ILE A 121 -15.09 0.92 -2.46
C ILE A 121 -13.72 1.58 -2.68
N PRO A 122 -13.54 2.58 -3.57
CA PRO A 122 -12.23 3.16 -3.82
C PRO A 122 -11.62 3.83 -2.58
N LEU A 123 -12.43 4.41 -1.69
CA LEU A 123 -11.95 5.13 -0.51
C LEU A 123 -11.20 4.24 0.49
N HIS A 124 -11.53 2.96 0.58
CA HIS A 124 -10.93 2.04 1.56
C HIS A 124 -10.48 0.72 0.95
N ALA A 125 -11.36 0.00 0.26
CA ALA A 125 -11.09 -1.36 -0.23
C ALA A 125 -10.24 -1.35 -1.51
N GLY A 126 -10.58 -0.49 -2.47
CA GLY A 126 -9.94 -0.40 -3.78
C GLY A 126 -8.48 0.07 -3.69
N LEU A 127 -8.22 1.17 -2.98
CA LEU A 127 -6.85 1.67 -2.80
C LEU A 127 -5.97 0.71 -1.99
N TYR A 128 -6.52 0.03 -0.98
CA TYR A 128 -5.76 -0.99 -0.25
C TYR A 128 -5.40 -2.17 -1.16
N LEU A 129 -6.34 -2.65 -1.98
CA LEU A 129 -6.08 -3.74 -2.92
C LEU A 129 -5.05 -3.33 -3.98
N ILE A 130 -5.22 -2.14 -4.58
CA ILE A 130 -4.30 -1.58 -5.58
C ILE A 130 -2.90 -1.37 -5.00
N SER A 131 -2.80 -0.80 -3.79
CA SER A 131 -1.50 -0.58 -3.15
C SER A 131 -0.83 -1.91 -2.74
N THR A 132 -1.60 -2.92 -2.33
CA THR A 132 -1.09 -4.26 -2.04
C THR A 132 -0.60 -4.96 -3.31
N ILE A 133 -1.36 -4.89 -4.40
CA ILE A 133 -0.94 -5.46 -5.69
C ILE A 133 0.29 -4.70 -6.21
N ARG A 134 0.29 -3.37 -6.16
CA ARG A 134 1.41 -2.54 -6.61
C ARG A 134 2.67 -2.78 -5.77
N SER A 135 2.55 -3.01 -4.46
CA SER A 135 3.71 -3.27 -3.61
C SER A 135 4.35 -4.63 -3.85
N GLN A 136 3.60 -5.60 -4.40
CA GLN A 136 4.11 -6.91 -4.77
C GLN A 136 4.97 -6.92 -6.03
N TYR A 137 4.96 -5.85 -6.83
CA TYR A 137 5.72 -5.79 -8.08
C TYR A 137 6.58 -4.51 -8.16
N ILE A 138 7.77 -4.62 -8.75
CA ILE A 138 8.58 -3.49 -9.18
C ILE A 138 8.86 -3.62 -10.68
N ALA A 139 8.95 -2.49 -11.37
CA ALA A 139 9.39 -2.44 -12.75
C ALA A 139 10.89 -2.14 -12.76
N LEU A 140 11.67 -3.00 -13.42
CA LEU A 140 13.11 -2.81 -13.65
C LEU A 140 13.36 -2.67 -15.15
N SER A 141 14.41 -1.95 -15.53
CA SER A 141 14.85 -1.90 -16.92
C SER A 141 15.78 -3.08 -17.21
N ASP A 142 15.37 -3.99 -18.10
CA ASP A 142 16.18 -5.12 -18.53
C ASP A 142 16.34 -5.12 -20.05
N LYS A 143 17.58 -4.98 -20.54
CA LYS A 143 17.91 -4.92 -21.98
C LYS A 143 17.03 -3.94 -22.77
N GLY A 144 16.77 -2.77 -22.19
CA GLY A 144 15.94 -1.72 -22.81
C GLY A 144 14.42 -1.95 -22.73
N ARG A 145 13.96 -2.98 -22.02
CA ARG A 145 12.53 -3.25 -21.78
C ARG A 145 12.20 -3.16 -20.30
N LEU A 146 11.04 -2.58 -19.99
CA LEU A 146 10.52 -2.59 -18.61
C LEU A 146 9.93 -3.96 -18.29
N VAL A 147 10.54 -4.65 -17.32
CA VAL A 147 10.10 -5.96 -16.84
C VAL A 147 9.52 -5.81 -15.44
N ARG A 148 8.29 -6.30 -15.25
CA ARG A 148 7.70 -6.41 -13.91
C ARG A 148 8.13 -7.70 -13.24
N VAL A 149 8.69 -7.56 -12.04
CA VAL A 149 9.19 -8.67 -11.22
C VAL A 149 8.48 -8.69 -9.87
N ASN A 150 8.30 -9.88 -9.32
CA ASN A 150 7.53 -10.07 -8.09
C ASN A 150 8.46 -10.03 -6.87
N ILE A 151 8.20 -9.07 -5.97
CA ILE A 151 9.00 -8.81 -4.77
C ILE A 151 8.96 -9.98 -3.78
N ARG A 152 7.84 -10.70 -3.69
CA ARG A 152 7.70 -11.85 -2.80
C ARG A 152 8.51 -13.04 -3.29
N ILE A 153 8.50 -13.30 -4.61
CA ILE A 153 9.36 -14.32 -5.21
C ILE A 153 10.84 -13.95 -5.01
N GLY A 154 11.19 -12.69 -5.25
CA GLY A 154 12.56 -12.19 -5.01
C GLY A 154 13.04 -12.36 -3.58
N ARG A 155 12.17 -12.07 -2.59
CA ARG A 155 12.46 -12.32 -1.17
C ARG A 155 12.80 -13.78 -0.91
N GLU A 156 12.00 -14.70 -1.46
CA GLU A 156 12.22 -16.12 -1.23
C GLU A 156 13.53 -16.60 -1.84
N ILE A 157 13.85 -16.14 -3.05
CA ILE A 157 15.13 -16.43 -3.69
C ILE A 157 16.30 -15.94 -2.84
N VAL A 158 16.24 -14.72 -2.30
CA VAL A 158 17.31 -14.22 -1.42
C VAL A 158 17.42 -15.05 -0.14
N ARG A 159 16.29 -15.43 0.47
CA ARG A 159 16.26 -16.21 1.71
C ARG A 159 16.68 -17.67 1.55
N GLN A 160 16.48 -18.26 0.39
CA GLN A 160 16.80 -19.67 0.14
C GLN A 160 18.14 -19.84 -0.54
N LYS A 161 18.45 -18.98 -1.52
CA LYS A 161 19.66 -19.10 -2.34
C LYS A 161 20.80 -18.30 -1.74
N CYS A 162 20.66 -16.98 -1.57
CA CYS A 162 21.80 -16.17 -1.11
C CYS A 162 22.36 -16.60 0.26
N VAL A 163 21.54 -17.24 1.11
CA VAL A 163 21.96 -17.74 2.42
C VAL A 163 22.90 -18.94 2.39
N ILE A 164 22.97 -19.64 1.26
CA ILE A 164 23.82 -20.82 1.10
C ILE A 164 25.30 -20.45 1.30
N CYS A 165 25.69 -19.23 0.89
CA CYS A 165 27.07 -18.74 0.99
C CYS A 165 27.24 -17.47 1.82
N HIS A 166 26.15 -16.74 2.13
CA HIS A 166 26.21 -15.44 2.82
C HIS A 166 25.24 -15.38 4.00
N SER A 167 25.58 -14.69 5.09
CA SER A 167 24.56 -14.35 6.09
C SER A 167 23.57 -13.33 5.51
N LEU A 168 22.30 -13.41 5.91
CA LEU A 168 21.31 -12.39 5.53
C LEU A 168 21.69 -11.01 6.03
N GLU A 169 22.32 -10.93 7.20
CA GLU A 169 22.86 -9.69 7.75
C GLU A 169 23.84 -9.04 6.77
N ARG A 170 24.79 -9.80 6.21
CA ARG A 170 25.71 -9.29 5.19
C ARG A 170 25.00 -8.77 3.95
N VAL A 171 23.95 -9.46 3.51
CA VAL A 171 23.17 -9.03 2.33
C VAL A 171 22.41 -7.73 2.62
N TYR A 172 21.84 -7.60 3.82
CA TYR A 172 21.04 -6.45 4.23
C TYR A 172 21.85 -5.27 4.75
N ALA A 173 23.13 -5.48 5.07
CA ALA A 173 24.03 -4.42 5.48
C ALA A 173 24.27 -3.40 4.37
N HIS A 174 24.23 -3.81 3.10
CA HIS A 174 24.56 -2.93 1.99
C HIS A 174 23.32 -2.28 1.35
N VAL A 175 23.45 -1.01 0.97
CA VAL A 175 22.55 -0.30 0.07
C VAL A 175 23.27 0.08 -1.22
N LYS A 176 22.57 0.01 -2.36
CA LYS A 176 23.16 0.21 -3.70
C LYS A 176 22.12 0.74 -4.67
N SER A 177 22.54 1.40 -5.75
CA SER A 177 21.61 1.76 -6.83
C SER A 177 21.09 0.52 -7.57
N GLU A 178 20.08 0.70 -8.43
CA GLU A 178 19.59 -0.41 -9.27
C GLU A 178 20.71 -1.00 -10.14
N ALA A 179 21.56 -0.15 -10.72
CA ALA A 179 22.67 -0.57 -11.56
C ALA A 179 23.70 -1.37 -10.74
N ASP A 180 24.11 -0.86 -9.59
CA ASP A 180 25.07 -1.53 -8.71
C ASP A 180 24.55 -2.86 -8.16
N TRP A 181 23.27 -2.93 -7.78
CA TRP A 181 22.64 -4.18 -7.37
C TRP A 181 22.60 -5.19 -8.51
N ARG A 182 22.30 -4.73 -9.74
CA ARG A 182 22.27 -5.58 -10.93
C ARG A 182 23.64 -6.18 -11.20
N ASP A 183 24.68 -5.37 -11.17
CA ASP A 183 26.05 -5.82 -11.38
C ASP A 183 26.49 -6.77 -10.27
N TYR A 184 26.12 -6.48 -9.01
CA TYR A 184 26.44 -7.34 -7.88
C TYR A 184 25.80 -8.73 -8.02
N VAL A 185 24.50 -8.79 -8.31
CA VAL A 185 23.78 -10.06 -8.51
C VAL A 185 24.33 -10.81 -9.73
N ALA A 186 24.66 -10.11 -10.81
CA ALA A 186 25.28 -10.70 -12.00
C ALA A 186 26.64 -11.34 -11.67
N ARG A 187 27.49 -10.66 -10.89
CA ARG A 187 28.77 -11.23 -10.42
C ARG A 187 28.58 -12.47 -9.55
N MET A 188 27.60 -12.47 -8.65
CA MET A 188 27.33 -13.65 -7.82
C MET A 188 26.88 -14.84 -8.67
N ARG A 189 26.02 -14.59 -9.66
CA ARG A 189 25.57 -15.61 -10.60
C ARG A 189 26.69 -16.14 -11.50
N ALA A 190 27.63 -15.28 -11.91
CA ALA A 190 28.76 -15.70 -12.72
C ALA A 190 29.69 -16.69 -12.00
N LYS A 191 29.71 -16.70 -10.66
CA LYS A 191 30.50 -17.65 -9.86
C LYS A 191 29.91 -19.06 -9.86
N ASP A 192 28.59 -19.18 -9.93
CA ASP A 192 27.89 -20.45 -10.08
C ASP A 192 26.65 -20.25 -10.98
N PRO A 193 26.79 -20.47 -12.30
CA PRO A 193 25.69 -20.26 -13.24
C PRO A 193 24.51 -21.21 -13.06
N ALA A 194 24.70 -22.38 -12.46
CA ALA A 194 23.65 -23.36 -12.21
C ALA A 194 22.77 -22.96 -11.02
N PHE A 195 23.29 -22.12 -10.13
CA PHE A 195 22.64 -21.69 -8.91
C PHE A 195 21.36 -20.89 -9.12
N MET A 196 21.33 -20.01 -10.13
CA MET A 196 20.26 -19.04 -10.33
C MET A 196 20.07 -18.73 -11.81
N ASN A 197 18.84 -18.90 -12.31
CA ASN A 197 18.52 -18.55 -13.69
C ASN A 197 18.23 -17.04 -13.87
N ASP A 198 18.10 -16.58 -15.13
CA ASP A 198 17.85 -15.17 -15.46
C ASP A 198 16.61 -14.59 -14.75
N ARG A 199 15.51 -15.34 -14.72
CA ARG A 199 14.25 -14.88 -14.13
C ARG A 199 14.35 -14.77 -12.62
N GLU A 200 15.02 -15.72 -11.98
CA GLU A 200 15.29 -15.69 -10.54
C GLU A 200 16.21 -14.53 -10.18
N ALA A 201 17.27 -14.29 -10.95
CA ALA A 201 18.17 -13.17 -10.75
C ALA A 201 17.43 -11.82 -10.84
N LEU A 202 16.54 -11.66 -11.82
CA LEU A 202 15.71 -10.47 -11.95
C LEU A 202 14.71 -10.31 -10.79
N ASN A 203 14.10 -11.38 -10.30
CA ASN A 203 13.21 -11.31 -9.14
C ASN A 203 13.98 -10.94 -7.86
N ALA A 204 15.14 -11.56 -7.62
CA ALA A 204 16.01 -11.23 -6.49
C ALA A 204 16.48 -9.78 -6.55
N LEU A 205 16.93 -9.32 -7.73
CA LEU A 205 17.27 -7.92 -7.99
C LEU A 205 16.11 -6.99 -7.65
N GLY A 206 14.90 -7.30 -8.08
CA GLY A 206 13.72 -6.48 -7.78
C GLY A 206 13.44 -6.36 -6.29
N TYR A 207 13.60 -7.45 -5.53
CA TYR A 207 13.48 -7.41 -4.08
C TYR A 207 14.58 -6.55 -3.44
N LEU A 208 15.84 -6.71 -3.85
CA LEU A 208 16.96 -5.93 -3.32
C LEU A 208 16.80 -4.44 -3.62
N VAL A 209 16.49 -4.07 -4.87
CA VAL A 209 16.23 -2.67 -5.25
C VAL A 209 15.03 -2.09 -4.50
N LYS A 210 13.96 -2.87 -4.32
CA LYS A 210 12.77 -2.37 -3.61
C LYS A 210 13.02 -2.06 -2.14
N ASN A 211 13.90 -2.80 -1.47
CA ASN A 211 14.10 -2.71 0.00
C ASN A 211 15.43 -2.07 0.40
N LEU A 212 16.44 -2.13 -0.46
CA LEU A 212 17.83 -1.68 -0.24
C LEU A 212 18.34 -0.81 -1.40
N GLY A 213 17.46 -0.48 -2.37
CA GLY A 213 17.80 0.38 -3.49
C GLY A 213 17.85 1.84 -3.06
N ILE A 214 18.86 2.55 -3.56
CA ILE A 214 18.98 4.01 -3.43
C ILE A 214 18.81 4.65 -4.80
N ASP A 215 18.13 5.80 -4.81
CA ASP A 215 18.08 6.67 -5.99
C ASP A 215 19.22 7.66 -5.86
N GLU A 216 20.29 7.45 -6.63
CA GLU A 216 21.50 8.26 -6.52
C GLU A 216 21.29 9.75 -6.86
N THR A 217 20.20 10.05 -7.56
CA THR A 217 19.84 11.41 -7.98
C THR A 217 19.11 12.19 -6.89
N LYS A 218 18.62 11.52 -5.84
CA LYS A 218 17.81 12.15 -4.78
C LYS A 218 18.50 12.08 -3.44
N MET A 219 18.48 13.20 -2.73
CA MET A 219 18.92 13.24 -1.34
C MET A 219 17.80 12.77 -0.42
N ASP A 220 18.11 11.84 0.47
CA ASP A 220 17.14 11.20 1.36
C ASP A 220 17.74 11.11 2.78
N ILE A 221 17.04 11.73 3.73
CA ILE A 221 17.42 11.76 5.15
C ILE A 221 17.63 10.33 5.69
N GLN A 222 16.78 9.37 5.30
CA GLN A 222 16.89 7.99 5.77
C GLN A 222 18.11 7.27 5.19
N VAL A 223 18.49 7.59 3.96
CA VAL A 223 19.70 7.06 3.32
C VAL A 223 20.94 7.61 4.02
N GLY A 224 21.01 8.93 4.21
CA GLY A 224 22.12 9.57 4.93
C GLY A 224 22.27 9.05 6.36
N MET A 225 21.16 8.92 7.11
CA MET A 225 21.17 8.34 8.46
C MET A 225 21.70 6.89 8.47
N ARG A 226 21.27 6.07 7.50
CA ARG A 226 21.71 4.67 7.44
C ARG A 226 23.19 4.55 7.15
N ILE A 227 23.70 5.34 6.20
CA ILE A 227 25.14 5.37 5.89
C ILE A 227 25.94 5.75 7.14
N ILE A 228 25.48 6.74 7.91
CA ILE A 228 26.11 7.14 9.18
C ILE A 228 26.12 5.96 10.16
N LEU A 229 24.98 5.31 10.37
CA LEU A 229 24.88 4.17 11.29
C LEU A 229 25.72 2.98 10.83
N GLU A 230 25.87 2.73 9.53
CA GLU A 230 26.65 1.62 8.99
C GLU A 230 28.16 1.89 9.05
N LYS A 231 28.61 3.12 8.75
CA LYS A 231 30.02 3.39 8.48
C LYS A 231 30.72 4.28 9.50
N CYS A 232 30.02 5.23 10.12
CA CYS A 232 30.64 6.24 10.97
C CYS A 232 31.01 5.75 12.38
N HIS A 233 30.74 4.49 12.71
CA HIS A 233 31.16 3.86 13.96
C HIS A 233 32.41 2.97 13.81
N THR A 234 32.94 2.83 12.59
CA THR A 234 34.07 1.93 12.30
C THR A 234 35.35 2.33 13.04
N CYS A 235 35.58 3.64 13.25
CA CYS A 235 36.81 4.15 13.85
C CYS A 235 36.62 4.75 15.25
N HIS A 236 35.42 5.25 15.56
CA HIS A 236 35.11 5.92 16.82
C HIS A 236 33.62 5.81 17.12
N THR A 237 33.22 6.04 18.37
CA THR A 237 31.84 5.84 18.79
C THR A 237 30.85 6.76 18.04
N ILE A 238 29.66 6.24 17.76
CA ILE A 238 28.67 6.91 16.90
C ILE A 238 28.01 8.11 17.60
N GLU A 239 27.99 8.11 18.93
CA GLU A 239 27.39 9.18 19.75
C GLU A 239 28.02 10.53 19.44
N ARG A 240 29.31 10.56 19.07
CA ARG A 240 30.02 11.78 18.68
C ARG A 240 29.32 12.55 17.56
N VAL A 241 28.65 11.85 16.64
CA VAL A 241 27.89 12.46 15.55
C VAL A 241 26.67 13.22 16.09
N PHE A 242 25.96 12.64 17.06
CA PHE A 242 24.71 13.18 17.59
C PHE A 242 24.90 14.21 18.71
N THR A 243 26.05 14.21 19.38
CA THR A 243 26.37 15.19 20.43
C THR A 243 27.10 16.44 19.93
N ALA A 244 27.68 16.38 18.73
CA ALA A 244 28.40 17.51 18.16
C ALA A 244 27.45 18.67 17.80
N ARG A 245 27.92 19.91 18.03
CA ARG A 245 27.24 21.13 17.59
C ARG A 245 28.10 21.80 16.53
N LYS A 246 27.62 21.79 15.29
CA LYS A 246 28.32 22.27 14.11
C LYS A 246 27.33 22.91 13.15
N THR A 247 27.76 23.97 12.48
CA THR A 247 27.08 24.58 11.34
C THR A 247 27.13 23.66 10.11
N PRO A 248 26.29 23.87 9.09
CA PRO A 248 26.34 23.10 7.85
C PRO A 248 27.72 23.07 7.19
N ALA A 249 28.42 24.20 7.16
CA ALA A 249 29.75 24.29 6.55
C ALA A 249 30.81 23.52 7.35
N GLU A 250 30.71 23.51 8.67
CA GLU A 250 31.61 22.75 9.54
C GLU A 250 31.39 21.24 9.42
N TRP A 251 30.13 20.80 9.21
CA TRP A 251 29.84 19.40 8.93
C TRP A 251 30.48 18.93 7.62
N VAL A 252 30.34 19.69 6.54
CA VAL A 252 30.97 19.37 5.24
C VAL A 252 32.48 19.23 5.40
N LYS A 253 33.14 20.19 6.04
CA LYS A 253 34.58 20.13 6.32
C LYS A 253 34.97 18.91 7.16
N THR A 254 34.12 18.52 8.11
CA THR A 254 34.37 17.35 8.97
C THR A 254 34.32 16.06 8.16
N VAL A 255 33.34 15.91 7.26
CA VAL A 255 33.22 14.73 6.37
C VAL A 255 34.37 14.68 5.36
N GLU A 256 34.75 15.82 4.78
CA GLU A 256 35.91 15.92 3.89
C GLU A 256 37.22 15.53 4.58
N LEU A 257 37.40 15.97 5.84
CA LEU A 257 38.55 15.60 6.64
C LEU A 257 38.56 14.10 6.96
N MET A 258 37.41 13.49 7.27
CA MET A 258 37.34 12.03 7.46
C MET A 258 37.74 11.27 6.19
N ARG A 259 37.29 11.74 5.03
CA ARG A 259 37.63 11.15 3.73
C ARG A 259 39.10 11.35 3.35
N SER A 260 39.77 12.39 3.83
CA SER A 260 41.21 12.54 3.58
C SER A 260 42.05 11.54 4.38
N PHE A 261 41.56 11.08 5.54
CA PHE A 261 42.20 10.01 6.32
C PHE A 261 41.90 8.61 5.76
N ASP A 262 40.66 8.36 5.32
CA ASP A 262 40.27 7.13 4.62
C ASP A 262 39.44 7.44 3.37
N PRO A 263 40.07 7.49 2.18
CA PRO A 263 39.39 7.77 0.93
C PRO A 263 38.34 6.72 0.52
N LEU A 264 38.39 5.52 1.10
CA LEU A 264 37.48 4.42 0.78
C LEU A 264 36.27 4.36 1.74
N LEU A 265 36.27 5.15 2.80
CA LEU A 265 35.18 5.17 3.79
C LEU A 265 33.85 5.57 3.16
N LEU A 266 33.83 6.65 2.38
CA LEU A 266 32.64 7.19 1.70
C LEU A 266 32.95 7.51 0.24
N ASN A 267 32.11 7.00 -0.67
CA ASN A 267 32.14 7.45 -2.07
C ASN A 267 31.44 8.81 -2.25
N ASP A 268 31.54 9.42 -3.43
CA ASP A 268 30.99 10.77 -3.68
C ASP A 268 29.48 10.88 -3.45
N PHE A 269 28.72 9.83 -3.76
CA PHE A 269 27.28 9.82 -3.51
C PHE A 269 26.99 9.76 -2.01
N GLU A 270 27.68 8.89 -1.28
CA GLU A 270 27.52 8.74 0.16
C GLU A 270 27.90 10.01 0.91
N VAL A 271 28.97 10.70 0.50
CA VAL A 271 29.35 12.02 1.03
C VAL A 271 28.21 13.01 0.88
N ARG A 272 27.57 13.08 -0.30
CA ARG A 272 26.43 13.98 -0.52
C ARG A 272 25.24 13.64 0.38
N GLN A 273 24.91 12.36 0.55
CA GLN A 273 23.81 11.90 1.42
C GLN A 273 24.07 12.19 2.90
N VAL A 274 25.28 11.91 3.37
CA VAL A 274 25.71 12.17 4.75
C VAL A 274 25.66 13.67 5.01
N ASN A 275 26.25 14.49 4.14
CA ASN A 275 26.21 15.95 4.27
C ASN A 275 24.79 16.50 4.25
N TYR A 276 23.91 15.95 3.41
CA TYR A 276 22.50 16.33 3.38
C TYR A 276 21.81 16.02 4.72
N TYR A 277 21.94 14.80 5.24
CA TYR A 277 21.38 14.43 6.54
C TYR A 277 21.90 15.35 7.66
N LEU A 278 23.22 15.51 7.75
CA LEU A 278 23.84 16.32 8.80
C LEU A 278 23.36 17.77 8.75
N ARG A 279 23.20 18.35 7.56
CA ARG A 279 22.69 19.71 7.37
C ARG A 279 21.22 19.85 7.76
N GLU A 280 20.35 18.97 7.27
CA GLU A 280 18.91 19.12 7.45
C GLU A 280 18.45 18.71 8.86
N VAL A 281 19.19 17.83 9.53
CA VAL A 281 18.74 17.21 10.79
C VAL A 281 19.58 17.63 12.00
N LEU A 282 20.91 17.71 11.86
CA LEU A 282 21.82 17.87 13.01
C LEU A 282 22.52 19.22 13.07
N ALA A 283 22.50 20.02 12.00
CA ALA A 283 23.11 21.34 12.01
C ALA A 283 22.37 22.28 12.97
N ARG A 284 23.14 23.11 13.66
CA ARG A 284 22.66 24.12 14.61
C ARG A 284 23.36 25.44 14.38
#